data_AF-L0IZ05-F1
#
_entry.id   AF-L0IZ05-F1
#
_cell.length_a   1.000
_cell.length_b   1.000
_cell.length_c   1.000
_cell.angle_alpha   90.00
_cell.angle_beta   90.00
_cell.angle_gamma   90.00
#
_symmetry.space_group_name_H-M   'P 1'
#
loop_
_entity.id
_entity.type
_entity.pdbx_description
1 polymer ?
#
loop_
_entity_poly.entity_id
_entity_poly.type
_entity_poly.pdbx_seq_one_letter_code
_entity_poly.pdbx_strand_id
1 'polypeptide(L)'
;MGERQKRRNWWFAVDAPGLDLYERQALPATSLLDSLYAQLVGELDQENGAFAWWSGHSDWKTLTMLADYLLQSILGSSEALVAASFAAQEHREQTYAETDAAKRLWREFVKAGQKNSRRFAEAHTSSDRTRRRTQRIIQSAESCFFHLMQTLDRLAVAVIIVGGFEVDVSGDVYWTTLESIATEAHSQKPKASVLGKGRVEPLGTAGRDLQLKLLTAVKDWQSFGETDWLTWLRHTRNAMTHRSPAKRLNVIIDDQMVWPFYKQPKWSELQSLVFGVGETGTSMLDAFIMRSSVDVLDGLCASTTKVVVALTEAMKSCWEARRSDPATIIQQGKQWPTIEPTKSALAFPEYGKALTPPVDGHGHTNDLDGIRWTAARVDDSRRRDWYK
;
A
#
# COMPACT_ATOMS: atom_id res chain seq x y z
N MET A 1 -10.70 -7.18 44.14
CA MET A 1 -10.19 -8.42 43.50
C MET A 1 -11.29 -8.96 42.62
N GLY A 2 -11.10 -8.94 41.31
CA GLY A 2 -12.09 -9.36 40.32
C GLY A 2 -11.93 -8.55 39.03
N GLU A 3 -11.80 -9.23 37.90
CA GLU A 3 -11.80 -8.69 36.52
C GLU A 3 -10.52 -8.00 35.99
N ARG A 4 -9.36 -8.65 36.11
CA ARG A 4 -8.22 -8.43 35.19
C ARG A 4 -7.75 -9.74 34.55
N GLN A 5 -8.65 -10.45 33.86
CA GLN A 5 -8.22 -11.59 33.04
C GLN A 5 -9.29 -11.94 31.99
N LYS A 6 -9.26 -11.28 30.82
CA LYS A 6 -9.80 -11.76 29.53
C LYS A 6 -9.72 -10.67 28.45
N ARG A 7 -8.51 -10.39 27.97
CA ARG A 7 -8.27 -9.85 26.62
C ARG A 7 -6.95 -10.41 26.10
N ARG A 8 -6.95 -11.72 25.86
CA ARG A 8 -5.94 -12.39 25.05
C ARG A 8 -6.60 -12.51 23.67
N ASN A 9 -6.32 -11.56 22.78
CA ASN A 9 -6.71 -11.68 21.38
C ASN A 9 -5.86 -12.79 20.78
N TRP A 10 -6.41 -13.99 20.73
CA TRP A 10 -5.91 -15.09 19.93
C TRP A 10 -6.26 -14.78 18.48
N TRP A 11 -5.31 -14.20 17.74
CA TRP A 11 -5.38 -14.24 16.28
C TRP A 11 -5.01 -15.67 15.86
N PHE A 12 -5.86 -16.30 15.07
CA PHE A 12 -5.54 -17.55 14.39
C PHE A 12 -4.42 -17.29 13.39
N ALA A 13 -3.17 -17.34 13.87
CA ALA A 13 -2.03 -17.56 13.00
C ALA A 13 -2.15 -19.00 12.50
N VAL A 14 -2.28 -19.17 11.20
CA VAL A 14 -1.86 -20.40 10.55
C VAL A 14 -0.38 -20.54 10.91
N ASP A 15 -0.06 -21.47 11.82
CA ASP A 15 1.34 -21.79 12.15
C ASP A 15 1.96 -22.43 10.91
N ALA A 16 2.50 -21.60 10.02
CA ALA A 16 3.41 -22.01 8.97
C ALA A 16 4.82 -22.02 9.58
N PRO A 17 5.36 -23.20 9.99
CA PRO A 17 6.68 -23.28 10.59
C PRO A 17 7.73 -22.76 9.58
N GLY A 18 8.54 -21.78 10.02
CA GLY A 18 9.64 -21.21 9.24
C GLY A 18 9.45 -19.76 8.80
N LEU A 19 8.23 -19.19 8.88
CA LEU A 19 8.00 -17.79 8.51
C LEU A 19 8.17 -16.83 9.70
N ASP A 20 8.78 -15.68 9.45
CA ASP A 20 8.84 -14.56 10.40
C ASP A 20 7.45 -13.91 10.57
N LEU A 21 7.28 -13.12 11.63
CA LEU A 21 6.00 -12.52 12.00
C LEU A 21 5.46 -11.58 10.91
N TYR A 22 6.32 -10.76 10.30
CA TYR A 22 5.91 -9.87 9.20
C TYR A 22 5.40 -10.66 7.99
N GLU A 23 6.05 -11.77 7.65
CA GLU A 23 5.64 -12.62 6.53
C GLU A 23 4.26 -13.21 6.78
N ARG A 24 4.03 -13.74 7.99
CA ARG A 24 2.72 -14.31 8.37
C ARG A 24 1.59 -13.29 8.29
N GLN A 25 1.86 -12.03 8.64
CA GLN A 25 0.86 -10.97 8.62
C GLN A 25 0.42 -10.61 7.20
N ALA A 26 1.36 -10.58 6.25
CA ALA A 26 1.08 -10.28 4.84
C ALA A 26 0.66 -11.51 4.02
N LEU A 27 0.96 -12.73 4.50
CA LEU A 27 0.78 -13.99 3.77
C LEU A 27 -0.61 -14.20 3.15
N PRO A 28 -1.74 -13.93 3.85
CA PRO A 28 -3.06 -14.18 3.29
C PRO A 28 -3.33 -13.37 2.01
N ALA A 29 -2.83 -12.14 1.94
CA ALA A 29 -2.98 -11.28 0.79
C ALA A 29 -1.94 -11.57 -0.30
N THR A 30 -0.68 -11.70 0.08
CA THR A 30 0.44 -11.91 -0.86
C THR A 30 0.31 -13.24 -1.60
N SER A 31 -0.07 -14.33 -0.91
CA SER A 31 -0.32 -15.62 -1.58
C SER A 31 -1.42 -15.56 -2.66
N LEU A 32 -2.48 -14.78 -2.43
CA LEU A 32 -3.54 -14.57 -3.43
C LEU A 32 -3.07 -13.70 -4.59
N LEU A 33 -2.32 -12.63 -4.31
CA LEU A 33 -1.75 -11.76 -5.34
C LEU A 33 -0.74 -12.50 -6.21
N ASP A 34 0.15 -13.28 -5.61
CA ASP A 34 1.16 -14.07 -6.30
C ASP A 34 0.51 -15.17 -7.15
N SER A 35 -0.55 -15.81 -6.63
CA SER A 35 -1.34 -16.78 -7.40
C SER A 35 -2.05 -16.13 -8.59
N LEU A 36 -2.65 -14.94 -8.42
CA LEU A 36 -3.27 -14.20 -9.51
C LEU A 36 -2.23 -13.75 -10.53
N TYR A 37 -1.07 -13.24 -10.08
CA TYR A 37 0.04 -12.87 -10.96
C TYR A 37 0.51 -14.06 -11.81
N ALA A 38 0.78 -15.21 -11.18
CA ALA A 38 1.22 -16.41 -11.90
C ALA A 38 0.16 -16.89 -12.90
N GLN A 39 -1.13 -16.84 -12.52
CA GLN A 39 -2.23 -17.13 -13.44
C GLN A 39 -2.20 -16.20 -14.66
N LEU A 40 -2.10 -14.89 -14.45
CA LEU A 40 -2.10 -13.90 -15.53
C LEU A 40 -0.88 -14.05 -16.45
N VAL A 41 0.33 -14.25 -15.89
CA VAL A 41 1.54 -14.49 -16.70
C VAL A 41 1.37 -15.74 -17.57
N GLY A 42 0.79 -16.82 -17.02
CA GLY A 42 0.50 -18.05 -17.76
C GLY A 42 -0.56 -17.89 -18.86
N GLU A 43 -1.35 -16.82 -18.82
CA GLU A 43 -2.38 -16.50 -19.82
C GLU A 43 -1.91 -15.50 -20.90
N LEU A 44 -0.68 -14.98 -20.81
CA LEU A 44 -0.13 -14.05 -21.80
C LEU A 44 0.03 -14.69 -23.17
N ASP A 45 -0.45 -14.01 -24.20
CA ASP A 45 -0.21 -14.35 -25.59
C ASP A 45 1.22 -13.94 -25.97
N GLN A 46 2.06 -14.93 -26.26
CA GLN A 46 3.45 -14.73 -26.68
C GLN A 46 3.56 -14.02 -28.03
N GLU A 47 2.48 -14.01 -28.82
CA GLU A 47 2.45 -13.25 -30.05
C GLU A 47 2.03 -11.81 -29.79
N ASN A 48 0.85 -11.55 -29.23
CA ASN A 48 0.32 -10.18 -29.17
C ASN A 48 0.64 -9.42 -27.87
N GLY A 49 1.39 -10.00 -26.95
CA GLY A 49 1.92 -9.40 -25.71
C GLY A 49 0.90 -9.14 -24.61
N ALA A 50 -0.39 -9.20 -24.94
CA ALA A 50 -1.50 -9.12 -24.00
C ALA A 50 -2.22 -10.47 -23.88
N PHE A 51 -3.42 -10.47 -23.30
CA PHE A 51 -4.25 -11.67 -23.22
C PHE A 51 -4.98 -11.90 -24.55
N ALA A 52 -4.98 -13.14 -25.05
CA ALA A 52 -5.56 -13.45 -26.37
C ALA A 52 -7.02 -13.00 -26.53
N TRP A 53 -7.80 -13.09 -25.45
CA TRP A 53 -9.22 -12.70 -25.43
C TRP A 53 -9.45 -11.17 -25.38
N TRP A 54 -8.39 -10.35 -25.31
CA TRP A 54 -8.46 -8.90 -25.52
C TRP A 54 -8.34 -8.50 -26.99
N SER A 55 -8.06 -9.46 -27.89
CA SER A 55 -7.90 -9.20 -29.30
C SER A 55 -9.12 -8.49 -29.89
N GLY A 56 -8.88 -7.41 -30.64
CA GLY A 56 -9.94 -6.59 -31.25
C GLY A 56 -10.52 -5.50 -30.35
N HIS A 57 -10.15 -5.43 -29.06
CA HIS A 57 -10.59 -4.35 -28.18
C HIS A 57 -9.80 -3.05 -28.40
N SER A 58 -8.51 -3.15 -28.73
CA SER A 58 -7.61 -2.04 -29.04
C SER A 58 -6.42 -2.53 -29.88
N ASP A 59 -5.44 -1.67 -30.15
CA ASP A 59 -4.20 -2.08 -30.82
C ASP A 59 -3.29 -2.89 -29.88
N TRP A 60 -2.46 -3.75 -30.46
CA TRP A 60 -1.67 -4.73 -29.69
C TRP A 60 -0.65 -4.07 -28.75
N LYS A 61 -0.09 -2.89 -29.11
CA LYS A 61 0.90 -2.20 -28.27
C LYS A 61 0.24 -1.64 -27.02
N THR A 62 -0.90 -0.96 -27.18
CA THR A 62 -1.72 -0.45 -26.08
C THR A 62 -2.14 -1.59 -25.14
N LEU A 63 -2.63 -2.71 -25.69
CA LEU A 63 -3.01 -3.87 -24.89
C LEU A 63 -1.81 -4.49 -24.15
N THR A 64 -0.64 -4.54 -24.80
CA THR A 64 0.61 -5.03 -24.17
C THR A 64 1.03 -4.16 -22.99
N MET A 65 0.99 -2.83 -23.14
CA MET A 65 1.29 -1.89 -22.05
C MET A 65 0.31 -2.05 -20.88
N LEU A 66 -0.99 -2.23 -21.17
CA LEU A 66 -2.00 -2.48 -20.14
C LEU A 66 -1.78 -3.80 -19.40
N ALA A 67 -1.46 -4.88 -20.13
CA ALA A 67 -1.18 -6.18 -19.54
C ALA A 67 0.08 -6.15 -18.66
N ASP A 68 1.17 -5.54 -19.14
CA ASP A 68 2.40 -5.37 -18.37
C ASP A 68 2.17 -4.53 -17.10
N TYR A 69 1.45 -3.41 -17.23
CA TYR A 69 1.18 -2.55 -16.08
C TYR A 69 0.23 -3.20 -15.05
N LEU A 70 -0.73 -4.01 -15.49
CA LEU A 70 -1.56 -4.83 -14.59
C LEU A 70 -0.69 -5.81 -13.79
N LEU A 71 0.19 -6.54 -14.47
CA LEU A 71 1.09 -7.52 -13.84
C LEU A 71 2.02 -6.85 -12.83
N GLN A 72 2.63 -5.72 -13.20
CA GLN A 72 3.48 -4.93 -12.30
C GLN A 72 2.70 -4.37 -11.11
N SER A 73 1.45 -3.97 -11.32
CA SER A 73 0.59 -3.46 -10.24
C SER A 73 0.27 -4.55 -9.22
N ILE A 74 -0.05 -5.77 -9.67
CA ILE A 74 -0.35 -6.91 -8.77
C ILE A 74 0.91 -7.32 -7.99
N LEU A 75 2.02 -7.56 -8.69
CA LEU A 75 3.28 -7.96 -8.05
C LEU A 75 3.78 -6.85 -7.10
N GLY A 76 3.77 -5.60 -7.56
CA GLY A 76 4.17 -4.46 -6.75
C GLY A 76 3.27 -4.22 -5.54
N SER A 77 1.99 -4.58 -5.59
CA SER A 77 1.12 -4.57 -4.40
C SER A 77 1.53 -5.63 -3.38
N SER A 78 1.93 -6.82 -3.84
CA SER A 78 2.46 -7.90 -2.97
C SER A 78 3.74 -7.42 -2.26
N GLU A 79 4.72 -6.93 -3.03
CA GLU A 79 6.00 -6.42 -2.51
C GLU A 79 5.81 -5.25 -1.52
N ALA A 80 4.94 -4.29 -1.85
CA ALA A 80 4.67 -3.16 -0.97
C ALA A 80 4.01 -3.59 0.34
N LEU A 81 3.11 -4.57 0.31
CA LEU A 81 2.46 -5.05 1.53
C LEU A 81 3.46 -5.78 2.45
N VAL A 82 4.36 -6.58 1.87
CA VAL A 82 5.46 -7.21 2.62
C VAL A 82 6.38 -6.15 3.22
N ALA A 83 6.79 -5.15 2.44
CA ALA A 83 7.63 -4.06 2.92
C ALA A 83 6.96 -3.26 4.06
N ALA A 84 5.64 -3.03 3.97
CA ALA A 84 4.88 -2.37 5.02
C ALA A 84 4.86 -3.18 6.32
N SER A 85 4.65 -4.49 6.23
CA SER A 85 4.64 -5.39 7.39
C SER A 85 6.04 -5.52 8.01
N PHE A 86 7.08 -5.62 7.18
CA PHE A 86 8.47 -5.62 7.64
C PHE A 86 8.81 -4.32 8.39
N ALA A 87 8.39 -3.17 7.86
CA ALA A 87 8.58 -1.88 8.52
C ALA A 87 7.82 -1.79 9.85
N ALA A 88 6.62 -2.38 9.97
CA ALA A 88 5.91 -2.49 11.24
C ALA A 88 6.65 -3.36 12.26
N GLN A 89 7.24 -4.48 11.82
CA GLN A 89 8.08 -5.32 12.68
C GLN A 89 9.35 -4.59 13.13
N GLU A 90 10.06 -3.92 12.22
CA GLU A 90 11.22 -3.11 12.58
C GLU A 90 10.82 -2.03 13.61
N HIS A 91 9.68 -1.36 13.41
CA HIS A 91 9.15 -0.39 14.37
C HIS A 91 8.94 -0.98 15.77
N ARG A 92 8.38 -2.20 15.85
CA ARG A 92 8.22 -2.94 17.11
C ARG A 92 9.57 -3.20 17.78
N GLU A 93 10.52 -3.73 17.04
CA GLU A 93 11.85 -4.07 17.55
C GLU A 93 12.59 -2.82 18.06
N GLN A 94 12.56 -1.73 17.31
CA GLN A 94 13.21 -0.48 17.72
C GLN A 94 12.51 0.16 18.92
N THR A 95 11.18 0.13 19.00
CA THR A 95 10.42 0.66 20.15
C THR A 95 10.67 -0.16 21.42
N TYR A 96 10.76 -1.48 21.29
CA TYR A 96 11.14 -2.36 22.41
C TYR A 96 12.55 -2.07 22.90
N ALA A 97 13.52 -2.01 21.98
CA ALA A 97 14.91 -1.71 22.30
C ALA A 97 15.07 -0.32 22.95
N GLU A 98 14.23 0.64 22.57
CA GLU A 98 14.19 1.97 23.19
C GLU A 98 13.63 1.93 24.61
N THR A 99 12.49 1.28 24.79
CA THR A 99 11.87 1.10 26.12
C THR A 99 12.85 0.43 27.09
N ASP A 100 13.51 -0.65 26.65
CA ASP A 100 14.47 -1.38 27.48
C ASP A 100 15.71 -0.53 27.83
N ALA A 101 16.22 0.25 26.88
CA ALA A 101 17.32 1.19 27.15
C ALA A 101 16.91 2.30 28.13
N ALA A 102 15.73 2.89 27.94
CA ALA A 102 15.19 3.90 28.85
C ALA A 102 15.01 3.33 30.27
N LYS A 103 14.49 2.11 30.41
CA LYS A 103 14.36 1.41 31.70
C LYS A 103 15.70 1.15 32.38
N ARG A 104 16.74 0.75 31.62
CA ARG A 104 18.08 0.56 32.19
C ARG A 104 18.66 1.87 32.71
N LEU A 105 18.59 2.91 31.89
CA LEU A 105 19.07 4.24 32.26
C LEU A 105 18.31 4.79 33.48
N TRP A 106 16.98 4.60 33.53
CA TRP A 106 16.18 5.03 34.67
C TRP A 106 16.58 4.31 35.96
N ARG A 107 16.82 3.00 35.90
CA ARG A 107 17.32 2.21 37.04
C ARG A 107 18.68 2.71 37.53
N GLU A 108 19.57 3.10 36.63
CA GLU A 108 20.87 3.70 36.99
C GLU A 108 20.71 5.06 37.67
N PHE A 109 19.83 5.93 37.13
CA PHE A 109 19.50 7.22 37.73
C PHE A 109 18.95 7.07 39.16
N VAL A 110 17.99 6.16 39.35
CA VAL A 110 17.40 5.88 40.66
C VAL A 110 18.45 5.34 41.64
N LYS A 111 19.33 4.42 41.21
CA LYS A 111 20.44 3.90 42.04
C LYS A 111 21.43 5.00 42.44
N ALA A 112 21.68 5.96 41.56
CA ALA A 112 22.54 7.12 41.83
C ALA A 112 21.85 8.21 42.67
N GLY A 113 20.62 7.97 43.18
CA GLY A 113 19.85 8.95 43.95
C GLY A 113 19.31 10.12 43.13
N GLN A 114 19.42 10.09 41.80
CA GLN A 114 18.91 11.13 40.91
C GLN A 114 17.43 10.89 40.63
N LYS A 115 16.57 11.85 41.00
CA LYS A 115 15.12 11.82 40.74
C LYS A 115 14.65 12.91 39.76
N ASN A 116 15.59 13.68 39.20
CA ASN A 116 15.26 14.80 38.32
C ASN A 116 14.93 14.29 36.91
N SER A 117 13.65 14.40 36.53
CA SER A 117 13.12 13.97 35.23
C SER A 117 13.76 14.69 34.04
N ARG A 118 14.10 15.98 34.17
CA ARG A 118 14.77 16.75 33.12
C ARG A 118 16.18 16.22 32.84
N ARG A 119 16.95 15.95 33.89
CA ARG A 119 18.30 15.37 33.74
C ARG A 119 18.26 13.97 33.12
N PHE A 120 17.24 13.17 33.45
CA PHE A 120 17.02 11.90 32.79
C PHE A 120 16.73 12.06 31.30
N ALA A 121 15.82 12.99 30.93
CA ALA A 121 15.50 13.26 29.53
C ALA A 121 16.72 13.74 28.72
N GLU A 122 17.53 14.62 29.28
CA GLU A 122 18.78 15.11 28.67
C GLU A 122 19.80 13.97 28.49
N ALA A 123 20.01 13.12 29.51
CA ALA A 123 20.90 11.97 29.42
C ALA A 123 20.41 10.92 28.42
N HIS A 124 19.10 10.71 28.34
CA HIS A 124 18.52 9.75 27.41
C HIS A 124 18.68 10.20 25.95
N THR A 125 18.43 11.47 25.67
CA THR A 125 18.40 12.02 24.30
C THR A 125 19.76 12.45 23.75
N SER A 126 20.77 12.63 24.61
CA SER A 126 22.10 13.11 24.20
C SER A 126 23.00 12.05 23.56
N SER A 127 22.68 10.75 23.68
CA SER A 127 23.53 9.70 23.12
C SER A 127 23.31 9.47 21.61
N ASP A 128 24.40 9.29 20.84
CA ASP A 128 24.33 8.95 19.40
C ASP A 128 23.50 7.70 19.13
N ARG A 129 23.58 6.73 20.04
CA ARG A 129 22.84 5.47 19.95
C ARG A 129 21.34 5.70 20.05
N THR A 130 20.91 6.54 21.00
CA THR A 130 19.49 6.94 21.14
C THR A 130 19.02 7.70 19.92
N ARG A 131 19.82 8.66 19.43
CA ARG A 131 19.46 9.45 18.23
C ARG A 131 19.25 8.55 17.02
N ARG A 132 20.16 7.61 16.75
CA ARG A 132 20.01 6.63 15.66
C ARG A 132 18.79 5.75 15.83
N ARG A 133 18.52 5.26 17.04
CA ARG A 133 17.33 4.42 17.30
C ARG A 133 16.04 5.19 17.11
N THR A 134 15.96 6.41 17.62
CA THR A 134 14.85 7.33 17.36
C THR A 134 14.63 7.50 15.86
N GLN A 135 15.67 7.78 15.08
CA GLN A 135 15.54 7.90 13.62
C GLN A 135 15.01 6.62 12.96
N ARG A 136 15.43 5.43 13.43
CA ARG A 136 14.88 4.17 12.92
C ARG A 136 13.41 3.97 13.29
N ILE A 137 13.00 4.28 14.52
CA ILE A 137 11.58 4.25 14.94
C ILE A 137 10.74 5.15 14.03
N ILE A 138 11.28 6.34 13.74
CA ILE A 138 10.66 7.31 12.84
C ILE A 138 10.51 6.69 11.46
N GLN A 139 11.63 6.34 10.82
CA GLN A 139 11.69 5.84 9.45
C GLN A 139 10.82 4.61 9.24
N SER A 140 10.84 3.64 10.16
CA SER A 140 10.05 2.42 10.03
C SER A 140 8.54 2.69 10.08
N ALA A 141 8.07 3.66 10.89
CA ALA A 141 6.67 4.08 10.83
C ALA A 141 6.34 4.78 9.51
N GLU A 142 7.22 5.65 9.00
CA GLU A 142 7.00 6.36 7.73
C GLU A 142 6.94 5.39 6.55
N SER A 143 7.88 4.46 6.49
CA SER A 143 7.92 3.39 5.50
C SER A 143 6.67 2.52 5.56
N CYS A 144 6.19 2.16 6.76
CA CYS A 144 4.95 1.42 6.91
C CYS A 144 3.76 2.17 6.30
N PHE A 145 3.52 3.43 6.68
CA PHE A 145 2.42 4.23 6.11
C PHE A 145 2.52 4.42 4.60
N PHE A 146 3.74 4.66 4.10
CA PHE A 146 3.99 4.85 2.68
C PHE A 146 3.62 3.58 1.89
N HIS A 147 4.15 2.44 2.30
CA HIS A 147 3.96 1.18 1.59
C HIS A 147 2.53 0.62 1.70
N LEU A 148 1.82 0.86 2.82
CA LEU A 148 0.40 0.53 2.92
C LEU A 148 -0.44 1.29 1.90
N MET A 149 -0.21 2.60 1.74
CA MET A 149 -0.92 3.38 0.73
C MET A 149 -0.49 3.02 -0.69
N GLN A 150 0.81 2.78 -0.91
CA GLN A 150 1.32 2.33 -2.20
C GLN A 150 0.68 1.01 -2.65
N THR A 151 0.44 0.09 -1.71
CA THR A 151 -0.29 -1.16 -1.97
C THR A 151 -1.70 -0.88 -2.53
N LEU A 152 -2.44 0.03 -1.89
CA LEU A 152 -3.80 0.41 -2.29
C LEU A 152 -3.85 1.18 -3.60
N ASP A 153 -2.90 2.09 -3.83
CA ASP A 153 -2.80 2.87 -5.07
C ASP A 153 -2.49 1.96 -6.28
N ARG A 154 -1.58 0.99 -6.12
CA ARG A 154 -1.29 -0.03 -7.14
C ARG A 154 -2.47 -0.97 -7.38
N LEU A 155 -3.19 -1.38 -6.33
CA LEU A 155 -4.42 -2.17 -6.50
C LEU A 155 -5.53 -1.39 -7.19
N ALA A 156 -5.61 -0.07 -6.99
CA ALA A 156 -6.57 0.75 -7.70
C ALA A 156 -6.38 0.66 -9.22
N VAL A 157 -5.12 0.69 -9.69
CA VAL A 157 -4.79 0.44 -11.09
C VAL A 157 -5.25 -0.97 -11.52
N ALA A 158 -4.87 -2.00 -10.78
CA ALA A 158 -5.20 -3.38 -11.13
C ALA A 158 -6.73 -3.60 -11.25
N VAL A 159 -7.49 -3.08 -10.28
CA VAL A 159 -8.96 -3.12 -10.30
C VAL A 159 -9.53 -2.35 -11.49
N ILE A 160 -8.95 -1.19 -11.83
CA ILE A 160 -9.38 -0.40 -13.00
C ILE A 160 -9.20 -1.19 -14.30
N ILE A 161 -8.04 -1.83 -14.47
CA ILE A 161 -7.74 -2.61 -15.68
C ILE A 161 -8.61 -3.88 -15.74
N VAL A 162 -8.70 -4.64 -14.64
CA VAL A 162 -9.51 -5.87 -14.54
C VAL A 162 -11.00 -5.60 -14.74
N GLY A 163 -11.51 -4.47 -14.25
CA GLY A 163 -12.90 -4.08 -14.45
C GLY A 163 -13.19 -3.36 -15.76
N GLY A 164 -12.18 -3.12 -16.60
CA GLY A 164 -12.33 -2.41 -17.88
C GLY A 164 -12.88 -0.99 -17.75
N PHE A 165 -12.63 -0.31 -16.62
CA PHE A 165 -13.13 1.04 -16.42
C PHE A 165 -12.37 2.03 -17.30
N GLU A 166 -13.08 2.87 -18.06
CA GLU A 166 -12.48 3.84 -19.00
C GLU A 166 -11.81 5.01 -18.23
N VAL A 167 -10.62 4.76 -17.69
CA VAL A 167 -9.79 5.70 -16.93
C VAL A 167 -8.34 5.53 -17.39
N ASP A 168 -7.68 6.64 -17.73
CA ASP A 168 -6.25 6.64 -18.03
C ASP A 168 -5.45 6.17 -16.80
N VAL A 169 -4.81 5.01 -16.92
CA VAL A 169 -3.96 4.42 -15.87
C VAL A 169 -2.47 4.70 -16.07
N SER A 170 -2.07 5.28 -17.20
CA SER A 170 -0.67 5.63 -17.46
C SER A 170 -0.18 6.82 -16.60
N GLY A 171 -1.13 7.59 -16.05
CA GLY A 171 -0.89 8.71 -15.14
C GLY A 171 -1.09 8.38 -13.66
N ASP A 172 -1.31 9.43 -12.88
CA ASP A 172 -1.47 9.36 -11.43
C ASP A 172 -2.83 8.75 -11.04
N VAL A 173 -2.86 7.43 -10.84
CA VAL A 173 -4.00 6.72 -10.26
C VAL A 173 -3.76 6.48 -8.77
N TYR A 174 -4.71 6.90 -7.96
CA TYR A 174 -4.72 6.70 -6.52
C TYR A 174 -5.98 5.97 -6.08
N TRP A 175 -6.00 5.46 -4.85
CA TRP A 175 -7.19 4.89 -4.23
C TRP A 175 -8.43 5.80 -4.32
N THR A 176 -8.27 7.13 -4.23
CA THR A 176 -9.36 8.10 -4.43
C THR A 176 -10.02 8.04 -5.79
N THR A 177 -9.24 7.73 -6.82
CA THR A 177 -9.75 7.56 -8.18
C THR A 177 -10.71 6.37 -8.20
N LEU A 178 -10.34 5.28 -7.54
CA LEU A 178 -11.19 4.10 -7.40
C LEU A 178 -12.44 4.35 -6.56
N GLU A 179 -12.35 5.10 -5.45
CA GLU A 179 -13.52 5.50 -4.66
C GLU A 179 -14.52 6.35 -5.47
N SER A 180 -14.00 7.23 -6.34
CA SER A 180 -14.81 8.01 -7.27
C SER A 180 -15.54 7.10 -8.26
N ILE A 181 -14.84 6.12 -8.86
CA ILE A 181 -15.44 5.11 -9.74
C ILE A 181 -16.52 4.33 -9.01
N ALA A 182 -16.23 3.83 -7.80
CA ALA A 182 -17.18 3.09 -6.98
C ALA A 182 -18.44 3.90 -6.69
N THR A 183 -18.30 5.20 -6.40
CA THR A 183 -19.43 6.09 -6.15
C THR A 183 -20.27 6.33 -7.38
N GLU A 184 -19.65 6.51 -8.53
CA GLU A 184 -20.34 6.65 -9.81
C GLU A 184 -21.03 5.35 -10.22
N ALA A 185 -20.37 4.21 -10.03
CA ALA A 185 -20.87 2.90 -10.43
C ALA A 185 -22.22 2.58 -9.78
N HIS A 186 -22.42 3.04 -8.54
CA HIS A 186 -23.65 2.85 -7.75
C HIS A 186 -24.70 3.95 -7.96
N SER A 187 -24.40 5.03 -8.71
CA SER A 187 -25.35 6.11 -8.95
C SER A 187 -26.35 5.74 -10.04
N GLN A 188 -27.66 5.90 -9.75
CA GLN A 188 -28.74 5.72 -10.73
C GLN A 188 -28.76 6.80 -11.82
N LYS A 189 -28.16 7.97 -11.55
CA LYS A 189 -28.00 9.07 -12.51
C LYS A 189 -26.50 9.38 -12.62
N PRO A 190 -25.75 8.70 -13.50
CA PRO A 190 -24.36 9.08 -13.75
C PRO A 190 -24.36 10.55 -14.19
N LYS A 191 -23.63 11.40 -13.47
CA LYS A 191 -23.49 12.81 -13.87
C LYS A 191 -22.74 12.83 -15.19
N ALA A 192 -23.40 13.21 -16.27
CA ALA A 192 -22.79 13.36 -17.60
C ALA A 192 -21.62 14.35 -17.65
N SER A 193 -21.38 15.12 -16.58
CA SER A 193 -20.55 16.33 -16.59
C SER A 193 -19.19 16.20 -15.87
N VAL A 194 -18.76 15.01 -15.45
CA VAL A 194 -17.47 14.90 -14.74
C VAL A 194 -16.45 14.06 -15.49
N LEU A 195 -16.82 12.95 -16.14
CA LEU A 195 -15.93 12.13 -16.97
C LEU A 195 -16.76 11.48 -18.09
N GLY A 196 -16.14 11.24 -19.26
CA GLY A 196 -16.82 10.92 -20.53
C GLY A 196 -17.79 9.72 -20.47
N LYS A 197 -18.73 9.69 -21.43
CA LYS A 197 -19.59 8.53 -21.70
C LYS A 197 -18.71 7.28 -21.83
N GLY A 198 -18.82 6.30 -20.92
CA GLY A 198 -18.15 4.99 -21.04
C GLY A 198 -17.31 4.51 -19.85
N ARG A 199 -17.18 5.30 -18.76
CA ARG A 199 -16.39 4.91 -17.58
C ARG A 199 -16.80 3.57 -16.94
N VAL A 200 -18.07 3.22 -17.05
CA VAL A 200 -18.73 2.06 -16.44
C VAL A 200 -19.79 1.52 -17.40
N GLU A 201 -20.00 0.20 -17.41
CA GLU A 201 -20.95 -0.49 -18.30
C GLU A 201 -22.40 -0.04 -18.10
N PRO A 202 -23.32 -0.06 -19.06
CA PRO A 202 -24.68 0.45 -18.84
C PRO A 202 -25.44 -0.20 -17.67
N LEU A 203 -26.32 0.53 -16.98
CA LEU A 203 -27.13 -0.03 -15.90
C LEU A 203 -28.00 -1.19 -16.41
N GLY A 204 -28.04 -2.30 -15.66
CA GLY A 204 -28.81 -3.50 -16.00
C GLY A 204 -28.11 -4.49 -16.92
N THR A 205 -26.84 -4.26 -17.30
CA THR A 205 -26.04 -5.23 -18.04
C THR A 205 -25.26 -6.15 -17.11
N ALA A 206 -24.90 -7.35 -17.59
CA ALA A 206 -24.04 -8.28 -16.86
C ALA A 206 -22.67 -7.65 -16.52
N GLY A 207 -22.12 -6.84 -17.43
CA GLY A 207 -20.86 -6.13 -17.21
C GLY A 207 -20.94 -5.13 -16.05
N ARG A 208 -22.06 -4.41 -15.92
CA ARG A 208 -22.29 -3.52 -14.77
C ARG A 208 -22.34 -4.31 -13.47
N ASP A 209 -23.03 -5.44 -13.44
CA ASP A 209 -23.13 -6.26 -12.23
C ASP A 209 -21.76 -6.80 -11.79
N LEU A 210 -20.91 -7.20 -12.75
CA LEU A 210 -19.53 -7.58 -12.47
C LEU A 210 -18.70 -6.41 -11.92
N GLN A 211 -18.80 -5.22 -12.53
CA GLN A 211 -18.12 -4.02 -12.03
C GLN A 211 -18.57 -3.64 -10.62
N LEU A 212 -19.86 -3.76 -10.29
CA LEU A 212 -20.38 -3.49 -8.94
C LEU A 212 -19.83 -4.48 -7.91
N LYS A 213 -19.82 -5.79 -8.25
CA LYS A 213 -19.21 -6.82 -7.40
C LYS A 213 -17.73 -6.53 -7.15
N LEU A 214 -16.98 -6.18 -8.20
CA LEU A 214 -15.57 -5.82 -8.12
C LEU A 214 -15.31 -4.63 -7.17
N LEU A 215 -16.22 -3.66 -7.12
CA LEU A 215 -16.09 -2.44 -6.31
C LEU A 215 -16.68 -2.57 -4.90
N THR A 216 -17.18 -3.75 -4.50
CA THR A 216 -17.85 -3.94 -3.19
C THR A 216 -16.90 -3.64 -2.03
N ALA A 217 -15.68 -4.21 -2.04
CA ALA A 217 -14.68 -3.96 -0.99
C ALA A 217 -14.17 -2.51 -0.98
N VAL A 218 -14.28 -1.78 -2.11
CA VAL A 218 -13.96 -0.35 -2.18
C VAL A 218 -15.01 0.49 -1.47
N LYS A 219 -16.29 0.09 -1.54
CA LYS A 219 -17.37 0.79 -0.82
C LYS A 219 -17.42 0.44 0.65
N ASP A 220 -17.17 -0.82 0.97
CA ASP A 220 -17.24 -1.36 2.32
C ASP A 220 -15.86 -1.42 2.99
N TRP A 221 -14.91 -0.56 2.59
CA TRP A 221 -13.56 -0.57 3.18
C TRP A 221 -13.60 -0.43 4.72
N GLN A 222 -14.65 0.20 5.24
CA GLN A 222 -14.85 0.45 6.66
C GLN A 222 -15.08 -0.85 7.46
N SER A 223 -15.62 -1.92 6.86
CA SER A 223 -15.85 -3.19 7.55
C SER A 223 -14.57 -3.99 7.83
N PHE A 224 -13.46 -3.63 7.18
CA PHE A 224 -12.19 -4.35 7.32
C PHE A 224 -11.31 -3.87 8.49
N GLY A 225 -11.64 -2.75 9.12
CA GLY A 225 -10.87 -2.14 10.20
C GLY A 225 -11.71 -1.27 11.12
N GLU A 226 -11.03 -0.56 12.03
CA GLU A 226 -11.67 0.37 12.98
C GLU A 226 -12.27 1.59 12.29
N THR A 227 -13.21 2.28 12.93
CA THR A 227 -13.82 3.51 12.38
C THR A 227 -12.76 4.49 11.86
N ASP A 228 -12.95 4.95 10.61
CA ASP A 228 -12.06 5.90 9.92
C ASP A 228 -10.61 5.43 9.69
N TRP A 229 -10.28 4.15 9.86
CA TRP A 229 -8.90 3.65 9.74
C TRP A 229 -8.22 4.05 8.42
N LEU A 230 -8.92 3.91 7.29
CA LEU A 230 -8.37 4.21 5.97
C LEU A 230 -8.27 5.73 5.74
N THR A 231 -9.27 6.48 6.16
CA THR A 231 -9.25 7.95 6.13
C THR A 231 -8.06 8.48 6.94
N TRP A 232 -7.86 7.94 8.14
CA TRP A 232 -6.74 8.30 9.01
C TRP A 232 -5.40 7.94 8.36
N LEU A 233 -5.23 6.72 7.85
CA LEU A 233 -4.01 6.27 7.16
C LEU A 233 -3.64 7.19 5.99
N ARG A 234 -4.61 7.51 5.13
CA ARG A 234 -4.44 8.40 3.99
C ARG A 234 -4.02 9.81 4.41
N HIS A 235 -4.66 10.33 5.44
CA HIS A 235 -4.33 11.64 5.98
C HIS A 235 -2.91 11.65 6.58
N THR A 236 -2.51 10.59 7.28
CA THR A 236 -1.16 10.40 7.82
C THR A 236 -0.11 10.38 6.71
N ARG A 237 -0.26 9.51 5.71
CA ARG A 237 0.67 9.43 4.57
C ARG A 237 0.80 10.77 3.85
N ASN A 238 -0.31 11.43 3.55
CA ASN A 238 -0.28 12.74 2.88
C ASN A 238 0.35 13.84 3.73
N ALA A 239 0.10 13.85 5.04
CA ALA A 239 0.74 14.80 5.94
C ALA A 239 2.26 14.60 5.97
N MET A 240 2.74 13.35 5.98
CA MET A 240 4.17 13.04 6.02
C MET A 240 4.89 13.38 4.72
N THR A 241 4.22 13.28 3.57
CA THR A 241 4.80 13.67 2.28
C THR A 241 4.88 15.19 2.11
N HIS A 242 3.88 15.95 2.56
CA HIS A 242 3.73 17.36 2.19
C HIS A 242 3.95 18.35 3.34
N ARG A 243 4.08 17.89 4.59
CA ARG A 243 4.22 18.76 5.76
C ARG A 243 5.52 18.48 6.50
N SER A 244 6.05 19.51 7.13
CA SER A 244 7.13 19.36 8.11
C SER A 244 6.70 18.40 9.22
N PRO A 245 7.58 17.48 9.66
CA PRO A 245 7.28 16.58 10.76
C PRO A 245 6.87 17.35 12.02
N ALA A 246 5.72 17.03 12.59
CA ALA A 246 5.29 17.55 13.88
C ALA A 246 6.25 17.08 15.00
N LYS A 247 6.31 17.83 16.11
CA LYS A 247 7.04 17.34 17.29
C LYS A 247 6.48 16.00 17.73
N ARG A 248 7.37 15.08 18.02
CA ARG A 248 7.00 13.74 18.51
C ARG A 248 7.07 13.77 20.03
N LEU A 249 5.99 13.32 20.66
CA LEU A 249 5.90 13.19 22.10
C LEU A 249 6.31 11.77 22.49
N ASN A 250 7.19 11.64 23.48
CA ASN A 250 7.51 10.35 24.08
C ASN A 250 6.88 10.33 25.47
N VAL A 251 6.00 9.37 25.71
CA VAL A 251 5.29 9.25 26.99
C VAL A 251 5.68 7.93 27.64
N ILE A 252 5.89 7.95 28.95
CA ILE A 252 6.06 6.72 29.74
C ILE A 252 4.69 6.37 30.34
N ILE A 253 4.13 5.22 29.97
CA ILE A 253 2.85 4.70 30.46
C ILE A 253 3.07 3.28 30.94
N ASP A 254 2.74 2.96 32.20
CA ASP A 254 2.91 1.62 32.79
C ASP A 254 4.32 1.03 32.53
N ASP A 255 5.35 1.84 32.76
CA ASP A 255 6.76 1.56 32.47
C ASP A 255 7.11 1.36 30.98
N GLN A 256 6.21 1.56 30.03
CA GLN A 256 6.49 1.47 28.59
C GLN A 256 6.72 2.85 27.98
N MET A 257 7.73 2.98 27.12
CA MET A 257 7.93 4.19 26.35
C MET A 257 7.10 4.10 25.08
N VAL A 258 6.10 4.97 24.98
CA VAL A 258 5.12 5.01 23.90
C VAL A 258 5.38 6.22 23.02
N TRP A 259 5.28 6.01 21.71
CA TRP A 259 5.43 7.03 20.67
C TRP A 259 4.07 7.25 19.99
N PRO A 260 3.10 7.86 20.67
CA PRO A 260 1.73 7.90 20.18
C PRO A 260 1.62 8.76 18.92
N PHE A 261 0.75 8.33 17.99
CA PHE A 261 0.42 9.10 16.80
C PHE A 261 -0.66 10.15 17.08
N TYR A 262 -0.73 11.19 16.26
CA TYR A 262 -1.82 12.18 16.35
C TYR A 262 -3.17 11.60 15.95
N LYS A 263 -4.25 11.96 16.65
CA LYS A 263 -5.62 11.60 16.23
C LYS A 263 -6.01 12.27 14.92
N GLN A 264 -5.56 13.51 14.71
CA GLN A 264 -5.88 14.34 13.55
C GLN A 264 -4.64 14.64 12.70
N PRO A 265 -4.16 13.69 11.88
CA PRO A 265 -2.91 13.83 11.13
C PRO A 265 -2.91 14.98 10.11
N LYS A 266 -4.10 15.44 9.68
CA LYS A 266 -4.26 16.59 8.78
C LYS A 266 -4.20 17.95 9.47
N TRP A 267 -4.20 18.01 10.79
CA TRP A 267 -4.11 19.26 11.52
C TRP A 267 -2.64 19.64 11.70
N SER A 268 -2.33 20.93 11.77
CA SER A 268 -0.99 21.36 12.20
C SER A 268 -0.77 20.93 13.66
N GLU A 269 0.49 20.89 14.10
CA GLU A 269 0.81 20.53 15.48
C GLU A 269 0.02 21.39 16.48
N LEU A 270 0.03 22.70 16.34
CA LEU A 270 -0.71 23.61 17.22
C LEU A 270 -2.22 23.39 17.13
N GLN A 271 -2.77 23.13 15.93
CA GLN A 271 -4.20 22.83 15.79
C GLN A 271 -4.57 21.55 16.55
N SER A 272 -3.74 20.50 16.46
CA SER A 272 -3.93 19.26 17.20
C SER A 272 -3.89 19.49 18.72
N LEU A 273 -2.93 20.26 19.22
CA LEU A 273 -2.77 20.51 20.66
C LEU A 273 -3.82 21.47 21.23
N VAL A 274 -4.39 22.37 20.42
CA VAL A 274 -5.41 23.34 20.87
C VAL A 274 -6.82 22.82 20.69
N PHE A 275 -7.13 22.21 19.53
CA PHE A 275 -8.49 21.79 19.17
C PHE A 275 -8.72 20.28 19.25
N GLY A 276 -7.64 19.49 19.34
CA GLY A 276 -7.74 18.03 19.49
C GLY A 276 -7.90 17.58 20.94
N VAL A 277 -7.63 18.49 21.87
CA VAL A 277 -7.97 18.41 23.29
C VAL A 277 -9.45 18.80 23.40
N GLY A 278 -10.24 18.11 24.23
CA GLY A 278 -11.69 18.37 24.35
C GLY A 278 -11.99 19.73 24.97
N GLU A 279 -13.15 19.86 25.63
CA GLU A 279 -13.46 21.09 26.39
C GLU A 279 -12.32 21.50 27.32
N THR A 280 -12.22 22.81 27.57
CA THR A 280 -11.15 23.43 28.38
C THR A 280 -10.97 22.70 29.71
N GLY A 281 -9.78 22.13 29.95
CA GLY A 281 -9.45 21.38 31.17
C GLY A 281 -9.02 19.93 30.94
N THR A 282 -9.04 19.45 29.70
CA THR A 282 -8.57 18.10 29.32
C THR A 282 -7.06 18.07 29.02
N SER A 283 -6.47 16.86 28.98
CA SER A 283 -5.02 16.69 28.88
C SER A 283 -4.52 16.95 27.46
N MET A 284 -3.35 17.55 27.30
CA MET A 284 -2.69 17.65 25.99
C MET A 284 -2.53 16.27 25.30
N LEU A 285 -2.46 15.20 26.10
CA LEU A 285 -2.41 13.82 25.60
C LEU A 285 -3.65 13.42 24.79
N ASP A 286 -4.77 14.12 24.94
CA ASP A 286 -6.00 13.84 24.20
C ASP A 286 -5.88 14.14 22.70
N ALA A 287 -4.87 14.92 22.27
CA ALA A 287 -4.54 15.11 20.86
C ALA A 287 -3.98 13.84 20.18
N PHE A 288 -3.59 12.83 20.96
CA PHE A 288 -2.89 11.64 20.51
C PHE A 288 -3.72 10.38 20.64
N ILE A 289 -3.48 9.40 19.78
CA ILE A 289 -3.99 8.04 19.91
C ILE A 289 -3.26 7.39 21.08
N MET A 290 -3.94 7.28 22.23
CA MET A 290 -3.40 6.68 23.46
C MET A 290 -3.41 5.14 23.38
N ARG A 291 -2.68 4.63 22.39
CA ARG A 291 -2.39 3.22 22.12
C ARG A 291 -0.91 3.10 21.75
N SER A 292 -0.35 1.90 21.86
CA SER A 292 0.99 1.63 21.35
C SER A 292 1.03 1.90 19.85
N SER A 293 2.06 2.59 19.37
CA SER A 293 2.28 2.80 17.93
C SER A 293 2.43 1.47 17.20
N VAL A 294 3.00 0.46 17.86
CA VAL A 294 3.10 -0.91 17.35
C VAL A 294 1.71 -1.48 17.03
N ASP A 295 0.78 -1.41 17.99
CA ASP A 295 -0.57 -1.95 17.81
C ASP A 295 -1.34 -1.22 16.70
N VAL A 296 -1.11 0.10 16.55
CA VAL A 296 -1.71 0.89 15.48
C VAL A 296 -1.18 0.45 14.12
N LEU A 297 0.15 0.31 13.95
CA LEU A 297 0.74 -0.16 12.69
C LEU A 297 0.29 -1.59 12.36
N ASP A 298 0.27 -2.49 13.34
CA ASP A 298 -0.21 -3.86 13.17
C ASP A 298 -1.68 -3.91 12.74
N GLY A 299 -2.53 -3.10 13.37
CA GLY A 299 -3.95 -2.97 13.03
C GLY A 299 -4.16 -2.45 11.61
N LEU A 300 -3.34 -1.50 11.18
CA LEU A 300 -3.38 -0.97 9.81
C LEU A 300 -2.92 -2.01 8.78
N CYS A 301 -1.81 -2.70 9.03
CA CYS A 301 -1.36 -3.82 8.19
C CYS A 301 -2.44 -4.90 8.08
N ALA A 302 -3.09 -5.28 9.19
CA ALA A 302 -4.16 -6.27 9.20
C ALA A 302 -5.40 -5.79 8.42
N SER A 303 -5.80 -4.53 8.59
CA SER A 303 -6.96 -3.95 7.89
C SER A 303 -6.71 -3.88 6.38
N THR A 304 -5.54 -3.38 5.96
CA THR A 304 -5.13 -3.36 4.55
C THR A 304 -5.05 -4.76 3.97
N THR A 305 -4.48 -5.73 4.68
CA THR A 305 -4.39 -7.13 4.23
C THR A 305 -5.78 -7.69 3.92
N LYS A 306 -6.79 -7.46 4.77
CA LYS A 306 -8.15 -7.93 4.51
C LYS A 306 -8.79 -7.27 3.28
N VAL A 307 -8.58 -5.97 3.09
CA VAL A 307 -9.04 -5.26 1.88
C VAL A 307 -8.39 -5.87 0.63
N VAL A 308 -7.08 -6.12 0.69
CA VAL A 308 -6.31 -6.71 -0.42
C VAL A 308 -6.84 -8.11 -0.77
N VAL A 309 -7.10 -8.96 0.24
CA VAL A 309 -7.71 -10.28 0.05
C VAL A 309 -9.04 -10.15 -0.70
N ALA A 310 -9.96 -9.34 -0.18
CA ALA A 310 -11.29 -9.18 -0.76
C ALA A 310 -11.25 -8.62 -2.20
N LEU A 311 -10.37 -7.65 -2.46
CA LEU A 311 -10.17 -7.12 -3.81
C LEU A 311 -9.56 -8.14 -4.76
N THR A 312 -8.60 -8.94 -4.30
CA THR A 312 -7.94 -9.94 -5.15
C THR A 312 -8.89 -11.06 -5.53
N GLU A 313 -9.73 -11.52 -4.61
CA GLU A 313 -10.80 -12.49 -4.88
C GLU A 313 -11.83 -11.93 -5.87
N ALA A 314 -12.22 -10.66 -5.70
CA ALA A 314 -13.15 -9.99 -6.60
C ALA A 314 -12.54 -9.77 -8.00
N MET A 315 -11.25 -9.42 -8.08
CA MET A 315 -10.51 -9.31 -9.34
C MET A 315 -10.45 -10.66 -10.05
N LYS A 316 -10.10 -11.73 -9.34
CA LYS A 316 -10.07 -13.08 -9.91
C LYS A 316 -11.43 -13.51 -10.47
N SER A 317 -12.49 -13.30 -9.68
CA SER A 317 -13.86 -13.62 -10.11
C SER A 317 -14.28 -12.81 -11.34
N CYS A 318 -13.94 -11.51 -11.38
CA CYS A 318 -14.21 -10.65 -12.53
C CYS A 318 -13.40 -11.09 -13.77
N TRP A 319 -12.12 -11.42 -13.57
CA TRP A 319 -11.22 -11.91 -14.61
C TRP A 319 -11.75 -13.18 -15.28
N GLU A 320 -12.10 -14.18 -14.48
CA GLU A 320 -12.65 -15.46 -14.96
C GLU A 320 -13.96 -15.26 -15.74
N ALA A 321 -14.86 -14.42 -15.23
CA ALA A 321 -16.11 -14.09 -15.91
C ALA A 321 -15.85 -13.42 -17.27
N ARG A 322 -14.98 -12.40 -17.31
CA ARG A 322 -14.60 -11.72 -18.56
C ARG A 322 -13.90 -12.64 -19.56
N ARG A 323 -13.04 -13.54 -19.08
CA ARG A 323 -12.39 -14.52 -19.94
C ARG A 323 -13.39 -15.48 -20.57
N SER A 324 -14.45 -15.86 -19.84
CA SER A 324 -15.51 -16.74 -20.37
C SER A 324 -16.44 -16.07 -21.38
N ASP A 325 -16.65 -14.75 -21.23
CA ASP A 325 -17.41 -13.92 -22.16
C ASP A 325 -16.74 -12.54 -22.33
N PRO A 326 -15.78 -12.42 -23.27
CA PRO A 326 -15.02 -11.19 -23.49
C PRO A 326 -15.87 -9.97 -23.84
N ALA A 327 -17.07 -10.18 -24.42
CA ALA A 327 -17.97 -9.11 -24.82
C ALA A 327 -18.68 -8.45 -23.63
N THR A 328 -18.69 -9.08 -22.45
CA THR A 328 -19.36 -8.56 -21.26
C THR A 328 -18.71 -7.25 -20.74
N ILE A 329 -17.38 -7.12 -20.83
CA ILE A 329 -16.65 -5.88 -20.51
C ILE A 329 -15.47 -5.75 -21.49
N ILE A 330 -15.56 -4.77 -22.38
CA ILE A 330 -14.53 -4.47 -23.37
C ILE A 330 -13.31 -3.82 -22.69
N GLN A 331 -12.10 -4.25 -23.07
CA GLN A 331 -10.87 -3.61 -22.60
C GLN A 331 -10.68 -2.26 -23.30
N GLN A 332 -10.62 -1.17 -22.53
CA GLN A 332 -10.64 0.17 -23.10
C GLN A 332 -9.21 0.63 -23.45
N GLY A 333 -8.88 0.78 -24.73
CA GLY A 333 -7.58 1.31 -25.15
C GLY A 333 -7.26 2.71 -24.59
N LYS A 334 -8.31 3.51 -24.29
CA LYS A 334 -8.18 4.82 -23.63
C LYS A 334 -7.59 4.75 -22.21
N GLN A 335 -7.50 3.56 -21.61
CA GLN A 335 -6.78 3.37 -20.35
C GLN A 335 -5.27 3.59 -20.52
N TRP A 336 -4.74 3.49 -21.74
CA TRP A 336 -3.35 3.80 -22.05
C TRP A 336 -3.28 4.66 -23.31
N PRO A 337 -3.48 5.98 -23.19
CA PRO A 337 -3.72 6.85 -24.34
C PRO A 337 -2.48 7.08 -25.23
N THR A 338 -1.28 6.72 -24.77
CA THR A 338 -0.04 7.05 -25.48
C THR A 338 0.98 5.93 -25.34
N ILE A 339 1.39 5.35 -26.49
CA ILE A 339 2.41 4.30 -26.56
C ILE A 339 3.81 4.92 -26.57
N GLU A 340 4.07 5.88 -27.46
CA GLU A 340 5.36 6.56 -27.55
C GLU A 340 5.47 7.64 -26.47
N PRO A 341 6.55 7.67 -25.66
CA PRO A 341 6.73 8.70 -24.65
C PRO A 341 6.70 10.11 -25.26
N THR A 342 5.78 10.96 -24.80
CA THR A 342 5.65 12.35 -25.27
C THR A 342 6.59 13.33 -24.56
N LYS A 343 7.07 12.97 -23.38
CA LYS A 343 8.02 13.77 -22.60
C LYS A 343 9.44 13.43 -23.05
N SER A 344 10.30 14.45 -23.16
CA SER A 344 11.71 14.26 -23.44
C SER A 344 12.37 13.40 -22.37
N ALA A 345 13.28 12.52 -22.79
CA ALA A 345 14.12 11.77 -21.86
C ALA A 345 14.83 12.71 -20.88
N LEU A 346 14.92 12.31 -19.62
CA LEU A 346 15.65 13.07 -18.60
C LEU A 346 17.16 13.00 -18.91
N ALA A 347 17.84 14.15 -18.86
CA ALA A 347 19.29 14.24 -19.06
C ALA A 347 20.08 14.03 -17.76
N PHE A 348 19.63 13.10 -16.89
CA PHE A 348 20.31 12.81 -15.62
C PHE A 348 21.67 12.15 -15.89
N PRO A 349 22.81 12.80 -15.58
CA PRO A 349 24.14 12.34 -15.99
C PRO A 349 24.72 11.22 -15.11
N GLU A 350 23.89 10.60 -14.26
CA GLU A 350 24.24 9.53 -13.32
C GLU A 350 25.15 9.96 -12.15
N TYR A 351 25.31 9.08 -11.16
CA TYR A 351 26.29 9.21 -10.06
C TYR A 351 27.14 7.94 -9.97
N GLY A 352 28.43 8.09 -9.65
CA GLY A 352 29.32 6.97 -9.40
C GLY A 352 30.08 6.48 -10.63
N LYS A 353 30.57 5.24 -10.56
CA LYS A 353 31.37 4.61 -11.61
C LYS A 353 30.46 3.84 -12.57
N ALA A 354 30.68 4.02 -13.88
CA ALA A 354 30.00 3.22 -14.91
C ALA A 354 30.25 1.72 -14.68
N LEU A 355 29.17 0.94 -14.75
CA LEU A 355 29.22 -0.52 -14.70
C LEU A 355 29.45 -1.05 -16.11
N THR A 356 30.41 -1.96 -16.26
CA THR A 356 30.64 -2.67 -17.53
C THR A 356 30.00 -4.05 -17.43
N PRO A 357 29.06 -4.41 -18.32
CA PRO A 357 28.49 -5.75 -18.30
C PRO A 357 29.60 -6.79 -18.52
N PRO A 358 29.53 -7.97 -17.88
CA PRO A 358 30.49 -9.05 -18.12
C PRO A 358 30.45 -9.47 -19.59
N VAL A 359 31.60 -9.89 -20.12
CA VAL A 359 31.81 -10.24 -21.54
C VAL A 359 30.85 -11.34 -22.01
N ASP A 360 30.44 -12.22 -21.10
CA ASP A 360 29.53 -13.33 -21.39
C ASP A 360 28.04 -12.96 -21.23
N GLY A 361 27.72 -11.71 -20.86
CA GLY A 361 26.40 -11.10 -21.07
C GLY A 361 25.19 -11.76 -20.39
N HIS A 362 25.37 -12.71 -19.47
CA HIS A 362 24.25 -13.41 -18.86
C HIS A 362 23.62 -12.58 -17.73
N GLY A 363 22.47 -11.96 -18.04
CA GLY A 363 21.53 -11.50 -17.02
C GLY A 363 20.64 -12.65 -16.58
N HIS A 364 20.53 -12.87 -15.27
CA HIS A 364 19.54 -13.79 -14.71
C HIS A 364 18.24 -13.04 -14.45
N THR A 365 17.18 -13.42 -15.14
CA THR A 365 15.82 -12.95 -14.90
C THR A 365 15.01 -14.07 -14.26
N ASN A 366 14.05 -13.73 -13.39
CA ASN A 366 13.05 -14.69 -12.95
C ASN A 366 12.29 -15.24 -14.18
N ASP A 367 11.97 -16.53 -14.20
CA ASP A 367 11.25 -17.20 -15.28
C ASP A 367 9.94 -16.48 -15.65
N LEU A 368 9.17 -16.01 -14.66
CA LEU A 368 7.91 -15.31 -14.90
C LEU A 368 8.13 -13.93 -15.56
N ASP A 369 9.17 -13.21 -15.15
CA ASP A 369 9.56 -11.95 -15.80
C ASP A 369 10.05 -12.20 -17.23
N GLY A 370 10.77 -13.30 -17.45
CA GLY A 370 11.21 -13.74 -18.79
C GLY A 370 10.04 -14.01 -19.72
N ILE A 371 9.00 -14.72 -19.25
CA ILE A 371 7.76 -14.95 -19.99
C ILE A 371 7.06 -13.63 -20.33
N ARG A 372 6.95 -12.72 -19.34
CA ARG A 372 6.34 -11.40 -19.53
C ARG A 372 7.08 -10.58 -20.60
N TRP A 373 8.40 -10.52 -20.53
CA TRP A 373 9.22 -9.76 -21.48
C TRP A 373 9.21 -10.37 -22.88
N THR A 374 9.19 -11.71 -22.98
CA THR A 374 9.06 -12.41 -24.26
C THR A 374 7.72 -12.09 -24.91
N ALA A 375 6.61 -12.17 -24.15
CA ALA A 375 5.29 -11.78 -24.63
C ALA A 375 5.28 -10.32 -25.09
N ALA A 376 5.87 -9.42 -24.32
CA ALA A 376 5.96 -8.00 -24.65
C ALA A 376 6.91 -7.67 -25.83
N ARG A 377 7.57 -8.67 -26.44
CA ARG A 377 8.49 -8.50 -27.57
C ARG A 377 9.63 -7.51 -27.30
N VAL A 378 10.11 -7.46 -26.05
CA VAL A 378 11.24 -6.57 -25.69
C VAL A 378 12.60 -7.24 -25.88
N ASP A 379 12.61 -8.54 -26.21
CA ASP A 379 13.81 -9.25 -26.61
C ASP A 379 14.36 -8.70 -27.94
N ASP A 380 15.69 -8.75 -28.11
CA ASP A 380 16.38 -8.10 -29.24
C ASP A 380 15.86 -8.57 -30.61
N SER A 381 15.31 -9.79 -30.69
CA SER A 381 14.82 -10.35 -31.95
C SER A 381 13.49 -9.75 -32.42
N ARG A 382 12.64 -9.28 -31.49
CA ARG A 382 11.28 -8.76 -31.78
C ARG A 382 11.09 -7.30 -31.40
N ARG A 383 12.02 -6.68 -30.65
CA ARG A 383 11.94 -5.26 -30.24
C ARG A 383 11.68 -4.29 -31.38
N ARG A 384 12.16 -4.59 -32.59
CA ARG A 384 11.89 -3.80 -33.81
C ARG A 384 10.41 -3.62 -34.13
N ASP A 385 9.54 -4.53 -33.68
CA ASP A 385 8.10 -4.46 -33.94
C ASP A 385 7.44 -3.29 -33.20
N TRP A 386 8.03 -2.80 -32.10
CA TRP A 386 7.55 -1.60 -31.41
C TRP A 386 7.69 -0.32 -32.24
N TYR A 387 8.55 -0.31 -33.26
CA TYR A 387 8.82 0.84 -34.12
C TYR A 387 8.11 0.78 -35.48
N LYS A 388 7.35 -0.29 -35.74
CA LYS A 388 6.46 -0.42 -36.91
C LYS A 388 5.05 -0.06 -36.50
#